data_AF-A8Y395-F1
#
_entry.id   AF-A8Y395-F1
#
_cell.length_a   1.000
_cell.length_b   1.000
_cell.length_c   1.000
_cell.angle_alpha   90.00
_cell.angle_beta   90.00
_cell.angle_gamma   90.00
#
_symmetry.space_group_name_H-M   'P 1'
#
loop_
_entity.id
_entity.type
_entity.pdbx_description
1 polymer ?
#
loop_
_entity_poly.entity_id
_entity_poly.type
_entity_poly.pdbx_seq_one_letter_code
_entity_poly.pdbx_strand_id
1 'polypeptide(L)'
;MGRQKKYQCRGGKEKCAVSSTDRYQCRLCRFNKCVELGMTPENVQWHRDSFPKPKKSSKIDYQKSENEKAESLVLGKPRTVMDLSKLSGKIRDILNEKSGGIDPKTKKMNSLEIADYCLRKWRNQQRPEEQMESVETLPIRQMFGIFEKQMIVVAEWLIQQPDFRLLDATERWQYFKAMWNMWRRFERFAMSVQMFGTRTIEQNKIAISCEQIITIGFHIDFTEITDIDNERVQKMFHGGIQKMLDEVAKPLFDLRPSSMEMAYMLTQMSWQVAGKKMQGKVVEIGERVCDEMANHLHTYYLQNEQRSNYAARLVKLMNVVNAVNKIHMEKREVLELARIFDVFKFSSSRSIFKQNFDNIIFLMSPHL
;
A
#
# COMPACT_ATOMS: atom_id res chain seq x y z
N MET A 1 -14.61 48.07 -5.56
CA MET A 1 -15.33 47.71 -6.80
C MET A 1 -15.95 46.33 -6.63
N GLY A 2 -17.28 46.25 -6.52
CA GLY A 2 -18.00 44.99 -6.29
C GLY A 2 -17.91 44.05 -7.49
N ARG A 3 -17.71 42.75 -7.25
CA ARG A 3 -17.68 41.73 -8.31
C ARG A 3 -19.06 41.60 -8.96
N GLN A 4 -19.28 42.25 -10.11
CA GLN A 4 -20.46 41.98 -10.95
C GLN A 4 -20.26 40.67 -11.72
N LYS A 5 -20.66 39.55 -11.12
CA LYS A 5 -20.73 38.26 -11.83
C LYS A 5 -22.07 38.16 -12.56
N LYS A 6 -22.04 38.00 -13.89
CA LYS A 6 -23.22 37.71 -14.71
C LYS A 6 -23.51 36.20 -14.70
N TYR A 7 -24.73 35.81 -14.37
CA TYR A 7 -25.17 34.40 -14.42
C TYR A 7 -25.87 34.11 -15.75
N GLN A 8 -25.83 32.85 -16.20
CA GLN A 8 -26.54 32.39 -17.40
C GLN A 8 -27.43 31.20 -17.07
N CYS A 9 -28.65 31.16 -17.61
CA CYS A 9 -29.55 30.01 -17.47
C CYS A 9 -29.21 28.95 -18.51
N ARG A 10 -28.78 27.76 -18.06
CA ARG A 10 -28.46 26.64 -18.95
C ARG A 10 -29.68 26.03 -19.64
N GLY A 11 -30.88 26.21 -19.08
CA GLY A 11 -32.14 25.74 -19.66
C GLY A 11 -32.74 26.68 -20.71
N GLY A 12 -32.10 27.83 -21.00
CA GLY A 12 -32.46 28.75 -22.09
C GLY A 12 -33.77 29.54 -21.94
N LYS A 13 -34.69 29.12 -21.06
CA LYS A 13 -36.03 29.73 -20.90
C LYS A 13 -36.17 30.68 -19.71
N GLU A 14 -35.12 30.85 -18.91
CA GLU A 14 -35.09 31.69 -17.69
C GLU A 14 -36.22 31.46 -16.66
N LYS A 15 -36.90 30.31 -16.71
CA LYS A 15 -38.06 29.95 -15.87
C LYS A 15 -37.84 28.68 -15.04
N CYS A 16 -36.62 28.42 -14.59
CA CYS A 16 -36.33 27.24 -13.76
C CYS A 16 -37.06 27.34 -12.40
N ALA A 17 -37.61 26.23 -11.92
CA ALA A 17 -38.24 26.16 -10.60
C ALA A 17 -37.21 26.44 -9.49
N VAL A 18 -37.58 27.27 -8.51
CA VAL A 18 -36.74 27.60 -7.34
C VAL A 18 -37.54 27.25 -6.08
N SER A 19 -37.37 26.01 -5.62
CA SER A 19 -37.94 25.41 -4.41
C SER A 19 -36.85 25.21 -3.33
N SER A 20 -37.21 24.73 -2.14
CA SER A 20 -36.24 24.38 -1.08
C SER A 20 -35.23 23.31 -1.53
N THR A 21 -35.66 22.36 -2.35
CA THR A 21 -34.86 21.25 -2.89
C THR A 21 -34.02 21.67 -4.11
N ASP A 22 -34.57 22.50 -5.00
CA ASP A 22 -34.01 22.73 -6.34
C ASP A 22 -33.30 24.09 -6.50
N ARG A 23 -33.23 24.89 -5.43
CA ARG A 23 -32.62 26.24 -5.42
C ARG A 23 -31.16 26.33 -5.87
N TYR A 24 -30.44 25.22 -6.01
CA TYR A 24 -29.05 25.22 -6.47
C TYR A 24 -28.88 24.88 -7.96
N GLN A 25 -29.96 24.51 -8.65
CA GLN A 25 -29.92 24.07 -10.06
C GLN A 25 -29.63 25.22 -11.04
N CYS A 26 -30.20 26.42 -10.81
CA CYS A 26 -29.98 27.58 -11.68
C CYS A 26 -29.70 28.85 -10.87
N ARG A 27 -28.46 29.34 -10.94
CA ARG A 27 -28.04 30.57 -10.23
C ARG A 27 -28.71 31.82 -10.79
N LEU A 28 -28.98 31.88 -12.10
CA LEU A 28 -29.68 33.02 -12.72
C LEU A 28 -31.13 33.10 -12.23
N CYS A 29 -31.92 32.03 -12.36
CA CYS A 29 -33.33 32.06 -11.95
C CYS A 29 -33.50 32.22 -10.44
N ARG A 30 -32.57 31.70 -9.62
CA ARG A 30 -32.54 31.98 -8.18
C ARG A 30 -32.30 33.46 -7.89
N PHE A 31 -31.31 34.06 -8.56
CA PHE A 31 -31.01 35.48 -8.40
C PHE A 31 -32.19 36.36 -8.83
N ASN A 32 -32.78 36.09 -10.00
CA ASN A 32 -33.96 36.81 -10.49
C ASN A 32 -35.12 36.73 -9.50
N LYS A 33 -35.41 35.54 -8.96
CA LYS A 33 -36.45 35.37 -7.93
C LYS A 33 -36.16 36.17 -6.65
N CYS A 34 -34.90 36.27 -6.21
CA CYS A 34 -34.55 37.13 -5.07
C CYS A 34 -34.88 38.61 -5.35
N VAL A 35 -34.56 39.09 -6.56
CA VAL A 35 -34.84 40.47 -6.97
C VAL A 35 -36.34 40.71 -7.15
N GLU A 36 -37.07 39.78 -7.78
CA GLU A 36 -38.53 39.82 -7.91
C GLU A 36 -39.25 39.90 -6.55
N LEU A 37 -38.70 39.25 -5.52
CA LEU A 37 -39.19 39.31 -4.14
C LEU A 37 -38.74 40.57 -3.38
N GLY A 38 -38.13 41.55 -4.07
CA GLY A 38 -37.77 42.85 -3.52
C GLY A 38 -36.40 42.94 -2.88
N MET A 39 -35.51 41.96 -3.06
CA MET A 39 -34.13 42.09 -2.59
C MET A 39 -33.33 43.00 -3.52
N THR A 40 -32.74 44.06 -2.97
CA THR A 40 -31.90 45.01 -3.71
C THR A 40 -30.41 44.74 -3.45
N PRO A 41 -29.59 44.54 -4.48
CA PRO A 41 -28.15 44.28 -4.32
C PRO A 41 -27.38 45.46 -3.71
N GLU A 42 -27.93 46.67 -3.79
CA GLU A 42 -27.39 47.89 -3.18
C GLU A 42 -27.38 47.82 -1.65
N ASN A 43 -28.30 47.06 -1.06
CA ASN A 43 -28.41 46.90 0.40
C ASN A 43 -27.44 45.86 0.98
N VAL A 44 -26.62 45.21 0.14
CA VAL A 44 -25.61 44.25 0.59
C VAL A 44 -24.37 44.99 1.09
N GLN A 45 -24.18 44.99 2.41
CA GLN A 45 -23.00 45.56 3.05
C GLN A 45 -21.76 44.68 2.83
N TRP A 46 -20.73 45.28 2.25
CA TRP A 46 -19.41 44.66 2.10
C TRP A 46 -18.54 44.98 3.32
N HIS A 47 -17.56 44.13 3.62
CA HIS A 47 -16.58 44.38 4.69
C HIS A 47 -17.17 44.56 6.10
N ARG A 48 -18.11 43.68 6.50
CA ARG A 48 -18.50 43.62 7.92
C ARG A 48 -17.32 43.15 8.78
N ASP A 49 -17.10 43.82 9.90
CA ASP A 49 -16.13 43.40 10.90
C ASP A 49 -16.40 41.97 11.34
N SER A 50 -15.34 41.17 11.43
CA SER A 50 -15.44 39.79 11.90
C SER A 50 -15.82 39.79 13.37
N PHE A 51 -16.83 38.99 13.74
CA PHE A 51 -17.26 38.86 15.13
C PHE A 51 -16.06 38.50 16.04
N PRO A 52 -15.83 39.22 17.15
CA PRO A 52 -14.74 38.92 18.06
C PRO A 52 -14.97 37.54 18.70
N LYS A 53 -14.00 36.63 18.52
CA LYS A 53 -14.02 35.32 19.16
C LYS A 53 -13.85 35.49 20.68
N PRO A 54 -14.56 34.70 21.52
CA PRO A 54 -14.44 34.82 22.97
C PRO A 54 -13.03 34.44 23.43
N LYS A 55 -12.38 35.34 24.17
CA LYS A 55 -11.07 35.13 24.81
C LYS A 55 -11.22 34.10 25.93
N LYS A 56 -10.62 32.92 25.80
CA LYS A 56 -10.30 32.07 26.97
C LYS A 56 -9.03 32.61 27.64
N SER A 57 -9.14 32.85 28.94
CA SER A 57 -8.14 33.46 29.80
C SER A 57 -7.10 32.47 30.31
N SER A 58 -5.86 32.97 30.43
CA SER A 58 -4.80 32.69 31.42
C SER A 58 -4.26 31.26 31.58
N LYS A 59 -2.97 30.97 31.74
CA LYS A 59 -1.63 31.61 31.76
C LYS A 59 -0.66 30.39 31.66
N ILE A 60 0.53 30.42 31.07
CA ILE A 60 1.79 30.81 31.72
C ILE A 60 2.90 30.85 30.63
N ASP A 61 3.69 31.91 30.70
CA ASP A 61 5.01 32.24 30.15
C ASP A 61 5.66 31.39 29.03
N TYR A 62 5.89 32.07 27.90
CA TYR A 62 7.10 31.86 27.11
C TYR A 62 7.71 33.21 26.75
N GLN A 63 8.98 33.38 27.13
CA GLN A 63 9.82 34.50 26.79
C GLN A 63 9.98 34.60 25.26
N LYS A 64 10.01 35.84 24.78
CA LYS A 64 10.24 36.24 23.39
C LYS A 64 11.48 35.54 22.80
N SER A 65 11.28 34.79 21.70
CA SER A 65 12.23 34.81 20.59
C SER A 65 11.55 35.45 19.39
N GLU A 66 12.28 36.31 18.73
CA GLU A 66 11.82 37.23 17.70
C GLU A 66 11.18 36.54 16.49
N ASN A 67 10.23 37.26 15.91
CA ASN A 67 9.65 37.03 14.60
C ASN A 67 10.74 36.85 13.54
N GLU A 68 10.82 35.66 12.94
CA GLU A 68 11.09 35.54 11.51
C GLU A 68 10.35 34.30 10.96
N LYS A 69 9.62 34.52 9.85
CA LYS A 69 8.98 33.53 8.96
C LYS A 69 7.59 33.01 9.34
N ALA A 70 6.64 33.95 9.47
CA ALA A 70 5.23 33.71 9.15
C ALA A 70 4.91 34.00 7.66
N GLU A 71 5.87 33.79 6.76
CA GLU A 71 5.71 33.84 5.31
C GLU A 71 6.23 32.53 4.70
N SER A 72 5.46 31.45 4.83
CA SER A 72 5.67 30.25 4.02
C SER A 72 4.40 29.41 3.78
N LEU A 73 3.23 29.81 4.30
CA LEU A 73 1.98 29.05 4.14
C LEU A 73 1.36 29.06 2.73
N VAL A 74 2.08 29.56 1.71
CA VAL A 74 1.63 29.56 0.30
C VAL A 74 2.57 28.74 -0.61
N LEU A 75 3.71 28.26 -0.11
CA LEU A 75 4.60 27.36 -0.83
C LEU A 75 4.77 26.10 0.01
N GLY A 76 3.91 25.10 -0.23
CA GLY A 76 4.13 23.77 0.30
C GLY A 76 5.52 23.25 -0.08
N LYS A 77 6.12 22.39 0.75
CA LYS A 77 7.47 21.88 0.53
C LYS A 77 7.67 21.41 -0.91
N PRO A 78 8.81 21.77 -1.54
CA PRO A 78 9.10 21.36 -2.90
C PRO A 78 9.05 19.85 -2.99
N ARG A 79 8.47 19.34 -4.08
CA ARG A 79 8.33 17.90 -4.27
C ARG A 79 9.70 17.24 -4.32
N THR A 80 9.90 16.26 -3.45
CA THR A 80 11.11 15.42 -3.50
C THR A 80 11.07 14.58 -4.77
N VAL A 81 12.09 14.72 -5.63
CA VAL A 81 12.22 13.92 -6.85
C VAL A 81 12.99 12.64 -6.53
N MET A 82 12.36 11.49 -6.74
CA MET A 82 13.03 10.20 -6.69
C MET A 82 13.06 9.58 -8.09
N ASP A 83 14.26 9.48 -8.67
CA ASP A 83 14.47 8.84 -9.95
C ASP A 83 14.63 7.33 -9.79
N LEU A 84 13.58 6.61 -10.17
CA LEU A 84 13.49 5.15 -10.06
C LEU A 84 13.50 4.49 -11.45
N SER A 85 13.88 5.26 -12.47
CA SER A 85 13.95 4.80 -13.86
C SER A 85 14.93 3.63 -13.99
N LYS A 86 16.09 3.71 -13.32
CA LYS A 86 17.11 2.65 -13.30
C LYS A 86 16.57 1.35 -12.72
N LEU A 87 15.95 1.41 -11.54
CA LEU A 87 15.35 0.24 -10.89
C LEU A 87 14.24 -0.37 -11.76
N SER A 88 13.37 0.47 -12.33
CA SER A 88 12.29 0.00 -13.19
C SER A 88 12.81 -0.70 -14.46
N GLY A 89 13.89 -0.18 -15.04
CA GLY A 89 14.59 -0.83 -16.16
C GLY A 89 15.12 -2.19 -15.76
N LYS A 90 15.86 -2.24 -14.64
CA LYS A 90 16.40 -3.51 -14.09
C LYS A 90 15.31 -4.55 -13.84
N ILE A 91 14.20 -4.17 -13.20
CA ILE A 91 13.09 -5.09 -12.93
C ILE A 91 12.47 -5.57 -14.24
N ARG A 92 12.25 -4.68 -15.22
CA ARG A 92 11.74 -5.08 -16.53
C ARG A 92 12.68 -6.05 -17.24
N ASP A 93 13.99 -5.84 -17.13
CA ASP A 93 14.96 -6.75 -17.72
C ASP A 93 14.90 -8.14 -17.08
N ILE A 94 14.76 -8.21 -15.75
CA ILE A 94 14.55 -9.48 -15.02
C ILE A 94 13.24 -10.15 -15.45
N LEU A 95 12.12 -9.43 -15.42
CA LEU A 95 10.79 -9.97 -15.77
C LEU A 95 10.66 -10.40 -17.23
N ASN A 96 11.60 -10.00 -18.10
CA ASN A 96 11.61 -10.35 -19.52
C ASN A 96 12.83 -11.18 -19.92
N GLU A 97 13.48 -11.85 -18.96
CA GLU A 97 14.58 -12.80 -19.21
C GLU A 97 15.77 -12.17 -19.96
N LYS A 98 15.92 -10.83 -19.87
CA LYS A 98 17.08 -10.10 -20.41
C LYS A 98 18.24 -10.06 -19.41
N SER A 99 17.95 -10.26 -18.13
CA SER A 99 18.91 -10.31 -17.05
C SER A 99 18.57 -11.48 -16.13
N GLY A 100 19.52 -12.42 -15.98
CA GLY A 100 19.25 -13.69 -15.31
C GLY A 100 18.45 -14.64 -16.20
N GLY A 101 18.47 -15.93 -15.85
CA GLY A 101 17.75 -16.98 -16.57
C GLY A 101 17.06 -17.93 -15.60
N ILE A 102 16.37 -18.93 -16.16
CA ILE A 102 15.79 -20.02 -15.37
C ILE A 102 16.93 -20.75 -14.66
N ASP A 103 16.81 -20.94 -13.35
CA ASP A 103 17.80 -21.64 -12.57
C ASP A 103 17.89 -23.10 -13.06
N PRO A 104 19.05 -23.60 -13.52
CA PRO A 104 19.15 -24.95 -14.06
C PRO A 104 18.70 -26.05 -13.10
N LYS A 105 18.71 -25.78 -11.78
CA LYS A 105 18.26 -26.71 -10.75
C LYS A 105 16.75 -26.97 -10.78
N THR A 106 15.96 -26.07 -11.37
CA THR A 106 14.50 -26.19 -11.43
C THR A 106 14.00 -27.06 -12.58
N LYS A 107 14.86 -27.52 -13.48
CA LYS A 107 14.47 -28.27 -14.71
C LYS A 107 13.62 -29.52 -14.48
N LYS A 108 13.74 -30.17 -13.33
CA LYS A 108 13.02 -31.40 -12.97
C LYS A 108 11.95 -31.19 -11.90
N MET A 109 11.77 -29.95 -11.44
CA MET A 109 10.84 -29.61 -10.37
C MET A 109 9.46 -29.29 -10.96
N ASN A 110 8.41 -29.63 -10.24
CA ASN A 110 7.07 -29.14 -10.56
C ASN A 110 6.90 -27.66 -10.15
N SER A 111 5.83 -27.02 -10.60
CA SER A 111 5.56 -25.59 -10.39
C SER A 111 5.62 -25.16 -8.92
N LEU A 112 5.11 -26.00 -8.00
CA LEU A 112 5.13 -25.73 -6.56
C LEU A 112 6.54 -25.89 -5.95
N GLU A 113 7.27 -26.93 -6.36
CA GLU A 113 8.67 -27.13 -5.95
C GLU A 113 9.58 -25.99 -6.43
N ILE A 114 9.34 -25.43 -7.62
CA ILE A 114 10.05 -24.25 -8.12
C ILE A 114 9.79 -23.04 -7.23
N ALA A 115 8.51 -22.77 -6.92
CA ALA A 115 8.11 -21.69 -6.02
C ALA A 115 8.77 -21.81 -4.63
N ASP A 116 8.80 -23.00 -4.06
CA ASP A 116 9.44 -23.29 -2.77
C ASP A 116 10.97 -23.16 -2.85
N TYR A 117 11.61 -23.73 -3.88
CA TYR A 117 13.05 -23.62 -4.10
C TYR A 117 13.51 -22.17 -4.14
N CYS A 118 12.84 -21.33 -4.94
CA CYS A 118 13.16 -19.92 -5.07
C CYS A 118 12.90 -19.14 -3.77
N LEU A 119 11.83 -19.49 -3.05
CA LEU A 119 11.55 -18.90 -1.74
C LEU A 119 12.66 -19.21 -0.74
N ARG A 120 13.09 -20.47 -0.64
CA ARG A 120 14.21 -20.88 0.24
C ARG A 120 15.52 -20.21 -0.14
N LYS A 121 15.82 -20.09 -1.43
CA LYS A 121 17.04 -19.40 -1.92
C LYS A 121 17.12 -17.97 -1.41
N TRP A 122 16.00 -17.26 -1.37
CA TRP A 122 15.95 -15.93 -0.76
C TRP A 122 16.03 -15.99 0.77
N ARG A 123 15.22 -16.84 1.40
CA ARG A 123 15.18 -16.97 2.87
C ARG A 123 16.53 -17.35 3.49
N ASN A 124 17.37 -18.08 2.76
CA ASN A 124 18.73 -18.41 3.19
C ASN A 124 19.68 -17.20 3.25
N GLN A 125 19.30 -16.05 2.69
CA GLN A 125 20.03 -14.79 2.82
C GLN A 125 19.65 -14.03 4.10
N GLN A 126 18.65 -14.52 4.85
CA GLN A 126 18.24 -13.93 6.11
C GLN A 126 19.38 -14.06 7.12
N ARG A 127 19.84 -12.93 7.68
CA ARG A 127 20.82 -12.97 8.75
C ARG A 127 20.21 -13.58 10.01
N PRO A 128 20.99 -14.32 10.81
CA PRO A 128 20.55 -14.77 12.12
C PRO A 128 20.27 -13.55 13.01
N GLU A 129 19.40 -13.71 14.01
CA GLU A 129 18.86 -12.60 14.82
C GLU A 129 19.97 -11.75 15.45
N GLU A 130 21.05 -12.38 15.90
CA GLU A 130 22.19 -11.74 16.58
C GLU A 130 22.99 -10.81 15.65
N GLN A 131 22.84 -10.96 14.34
CA GLN A 131 23.52 -10.16 13.30
C GLN A 131 22.59 -9.12 12.65
N MET A 132 21.36 -9.01 13.13
CA MET A 132 20.40 -8.04 12.63
C MET A 132 20.46 -6.73 13.42
N GLU A 133 20.34 -5.62 12.70
CA GLU A 133 20.29 -4.28 13.27
C GLU A 133 18.87 -3.98 13.78
N SER A 134 18.73 -3.54 15.03
CA SER A 134 17.47 -3.03 15.56
C SER A 134 17.31 -1.57 15.16
N VAL A 135 16.20 -1.24 14.50
CA VAL A 135 15.93 0.10 14.00
C VAL A 135 14.78 0.72 14.78
N GLU A 136 15.01 1.88 15.39
CA GLU A 136 13.97 2.66 16.09
C GLU A 136 13.33 3.72 15.18
N THR A 137 14.15 4.46 14.44
CA THR A 137 13.70 5.44 13.45
C THR A 137 14.22 5.06 12.08
N LEU A 138 13.33 4.92 11.10
CA LEU A 138 13.72 4.64 9.71
C LEU A 138 13.37 5.83 8.81
N PRO A 139 14.38 6.56 8.29
CA PRO A 139 14.16 7.55 7.26
C PRO A 139 13.49 6.93 6.03
N ILE A 140 12.51 7.64 5.45
CA ILE A 140 11.76 7.15 4.29
C ILE A 140 12.64 6.77 3.08
N ARG A 141 13.78 7.45 2.88
CA ARG A 141 14.80 7.07 1.90
C ARG A 141 15.38 5.67 2.10
N GLN A 142 15.70 5.33 3.34
CA GLN A 142 16.24 4.01 3.66
C GLN A 142 15.17 2.92 3.46
N MET A 143 13.91 3.23 3.79
CA MET A 143 12.79 2.36 3.48
C MET A 143 12.66 2.06 1.97
N PHE A 144 12.85 3.06 1.10
CA PHE A 144 12.89 2.79 -0.34
C PHE A 144 14.02 1.83 -0.69
N GLY A 145 15.23 2.05 -0.16
CA GLY A 145 16.36 1.14 -0.38
C GLY A 145 16.05 -0.32 -0.01
N ILE A 146 15.34 -0.55 1.10
CA ILE A 146 14.85 -1.88 1.48
C ILE A 146 13.88 -2.43 0.42
N PHE A 147 12.94 -1.61 -0.04
CA PHE A 147 11.99 -2.03 -1.08
C PHE A 147 12.65 -2.28 -2.43
N GLU A 148 13.68 -1.53 -2.83
CA GLU A 148 14.38 -1.79 -4.09
C GLU A 148 14.98 -3.20 -4.09
N LYS A 149 15.67 -3.57 -3.01
CA LYS A 149 16.21 -4.93 -2.81
C LYS A 149 15.09 -5.97 -2.88
N GLN A 150 14.00 -5.74 -2.16
CA GLN A 150 12.88 -6.69 -2.09
C GLN A 150 12.11 -6.81 -3.42
N MET A 151 11.95 -5.72 -4.18
CA MET A 151 11.33 -5.73 -5.50
C MET A 151 12.11 -6.59 -6.49
N ILE A 152 13.45 -6.53 -6.44
CA ILE A 152 14.32 -7.40 -7.25
C ILE A 152 14.08 -8.86 -6.88
N VAL A 153 14.05 -9.20 -5.59
CA VAL A 153 13.79 -10.57 -5.13
C VAL A 153 12.44 -11.09 -5.63
N VAL A 154 11.36 -10.29 -5.54
CA VAL A 154 10.05 -10.73 -6.04
C VAL A 154 10.08 -10.94 -7.56
N ALA A 155 10.76 -10.06 -8.31
CA ALA A 155 10.89 -10.20 -9.76
C ALA A 155 11.68 -11.47 -10.13
N GLU A 156 12.76 -11.76 -9.42
CA GLU A 156 13.57 -12.98 -9.58
C GLU A 156 12.80 -14.24 -9.20
N TRP A 157 11.94 -14.19 -8.18
CA TRP A 157 11.08 -15.31 -7.82
C TRP A 157 10.00 -15.57 -8.88
N LEU A 158 9.41 -14.51 -9.43
CA LEU A 158 8.33 -14.60 -10.43
C LEU A 158 8.80 -15.17 -11.76
N ILE A 159 9.96 -14.74 -12.26
CA ILE A 159 10.43 -15.19 -13.58
C ILE A 159 10.74 -16.68 -13.62
N GLN A 160 10.97 -17.32 -12.47
CA GLN A 160 11.17 -18.77 -12.38
C GLN A 160 9.86 -19.54 -12.59
N GLN A 161 8.70 -18.93 -12.36
CA GLN A 161 7.40 -19.58 -12.48
C GLN A 161 7.03 -19.79 -13.97
N PRO A 162 6.75 -21.03 -14.42
CA PRO A 162 6.39 -21.30 -15.81
C PRO A 162 5.18 -20.49 -16.30
N ASP A 163 4.10 -20.46 -15.52
CA ASP A 163 2.85 -19.79 -15.94
C ASP A 163 2.94 -18.27 -15.98
N PHE A 164 3.77 -17.68 -15.11
CA PHE A 164 4.05 -16.24 -15.17
C PHE A 164 4.68 -15.85 -16.52
N ARG A 165 5.49 -16.75 -17.11
CA ARG A 165 6.14 -16.50 -18.40
C ARG A 165 5.21 -16.61 -19.60
N LEU A 166 3.98 -17.10 -19.43
CA LEU A 166 2.95 -17.06 -20.48
C LEU A 166 2.38 -15.65 -20.69
N LEU A 167 2.60 -14.75 -19.73
CA LEU A 167 2.23 -13.35 -19.84
C LEU A 167 3.17 -12.61 -20.79
N ASP A 168 2.66 -11.63 -21.53
CA ASP A 168 3.50 -10.73 -22.34
C ASP A 168 4.24 -9.69 -21.47
N ALA A 169 5.17 -8.93 -22.06
CA ALA A 169 5.99 -7.97 -21.32
C ALA A 169 5.18 -6.87 -20.60
N THR A 170 4.02 -6.48 -21.14
CA THR A 170 3.13 -5.50 -20.52
C THR A 170 2.36 -6.14 -19.38
N GLU A 171 1.82 -7.33 -19.60
CA GLU A 171 1.11 -8.13 -18.60
C GLU A 171 2.01 -8.46 -17.40
N ARG A 172 3.24 -8.94 -17.63
CA ARG A 172 4.24 -9.23 -16.58
C ARG A 172 4.52 -8.02 -15.70
N TRP A 173 4.67 -6.85 -16.32
CA TRP A 173 4.87 -5.60 -15.59
C TRP A 173 3.64 -5.21 -14.75
N GLN A 174 2.45 -5.32 -15.32
CA GLN A 174 1.21 -5.02 -14.59
C GLN A 174 0.96 -5.98 -13.43
N TYR A 175 1.21 -7.28 -13.64
CA TYR A 175 1.14 -8.33 -12.64
C TYR A 175 2.08 -8.03 -11.48
N PHE A 176 3.37 -7.79 -11.78
CA PHE A 176 4.36 -7.43 -10.76
C PHE A 176 3.90 -6.22 -9.94
N LYS A 177 3.50 -5.12 -10.59
CA LYS A 177 2.96 -3.92 -9.90
C LYS A 177 1.76 -4.23 -9.02
N ALA A 178 0.93 -5.20 -9.38
CA ALA A 178 -0.29 -5.52 -8.67
C ALA A 178 -0.02 -6.15 -7.30
N MET A 179 0.95 -7.05 -7.22
CA MET A 179 1.08 -7.97 -6.08
C MET A 179 2.39 -7.86 -5.29
N TRP A 180 3.48 -7.29 -5.85
CA TRP A 180 4.84 -7.46 -5.30
C TRP A 180 4.94 -7.09 -3.81
N ASN A 181 4.28 -6.00 -3.42
CA ASN A 181 4.37 -5.52 -2.05
C ASN A 181 3.54 -6.34 -1.08
N MET A 182 2.43 -6.92 -1.55
CA MET A 182 1.63 -7.83 -0.75
C MET A 182 2.37 -9.15 -0.54
N TRP A 183 2.97 -9.70 -1.61
CA TRP A 183 3.84 -10.87 -1.56
C TRP A 183 4.97 -10.69 -0.54
N ARG A 184 5.73 -9.59 -0.68
CA ARG A 184 6.83 -9.23 0.22
C ARG A 184 6.38 -9.11 1.67
N ARG A 185 5.26 -8.41 1.92
CA ARG A 185 4.75 -8.21 3.29
C ARG A 185 4.34 -9.53 3.92
N PHE A 186 3.57 -10.35 3.20
CA PHE A 186 3.12 -11.64 3.70
C PHE A 186 4.32 -12.50 4.07
N GLU A 187 5.32 -12.56 3.19
CA GLU A 187 6.52 -13.32 3.47
C GLU A 187 7.31 -12.77 4.66
N ARG A 188 7.47 -11.45 4.79
CA ARG A 188 8.20 -10.84 5.93
C ARG A 188 7.52 -11.13 7.28
N PHE A 189 6.19 -11.16 7.32
CA PHE A 189 5.46 -11.59 8.51
C PHE A 189 5.67 -13.08 8.79
N ALA A 190 5.63 -13.94 7.77
CA ALA A 190 5.91 -15.36 7.94
C ALA A 190 7.35 -15.61 8.41
N MET A 191 8.33 -14.89 7.87
CA MET A 191 9.72 -14.95 8.31
C MET A 191 9.86 -14.47 9.76
N SER A 192 9.21 -13.37 10.13
CA SER A 192 9.25 -12.85 11.50
C SER A 192 8.73 -13.87 12.50
N VAL A 193 7.57 -14.49 12.21
CA VAL A 193 7.01 -15.56 13.06
C VAL A 193 7.96 -16.75 13.15
N GLN A 194 8.57 -17.16 12.03
CA GLN A 194 9.52 -18.26 12.00
C GLN A 194 10.78 -17.96 12.84
N MET A 195 11.28 -16.72 12.83
CA MET A 195 12.48 -16.32 13.54
C MET A 195 12.23 -16.05 15.03
N PHE A 196 11.15 -15.34 15.35
CA PHE A 196 10.97 -14.75 16.68
C PHE A 196 9.83 -15.40 17.48
N GLY A 197 9.01 -16.25 16.86
CA GLY A 197 7.90 -16.94 17.50
C GLY A 197 6.88 -15.96 18.09
N THR A 198 6.52 -16.17 19.37
CA THR A 198 5.54 -15.31 20.07
C THR A 198 6.00 -13.86 20.19
N ARG A 199 7.31 -13.59 20.18
CA ARG A 199 7.86 -12.22 20.25
C ARG A 199 7.43 -11.36 19.05
N THR A 200 7.10 -11.95 17.90
CA THR A 200 6.51 -11.20 16.79
C THR A 200 5.15 -10.62 17.16
N ILE A 201 4.36 -11.35 17.93
CA ILE A 201 2.99 -10.99 18.31
C ILE A 201 2.97 -10.12 19.56
N GLU A 202 3.77 -10.48 20.57
CA GLU A 202 3.77 -9.84 21.88
C GLU A 202 4.62 -8.56 21.95
N GLN A 203 5.70 -8.50 21.16
CA GLN A 203 6.70 -7.41 21.21
C GLN A 203 6.79 -6.65 19.89
N ASN A 204 5.89 -6.92 18.93
CA ASN A 204 5.93 -6.43 17.56
C ASN A 204 7.30 -6.62 16.91
N LYS A 205 8.03 -7.70 17.28
CA LYS A 205 9.37 -7.97 16.77
C LYS A 205 9.27 -8.50 15.33
N ILE A 206 9.59 -7.64 14.37
CA ILE A 206 9.36 -7.89 12.94
C ILE A 206 10.65 -7.67 12.16
N ALA A 207 11.02 -8.65 11.32
CA ALA A 207 12.11 -8.52 10.36
C ALA A 207 11.59 -7.76 9.12
N ILE A 208 12.05 -6.52 8.91
CA ILE A 208 11.64 -5.70 7.76
C ILE A 208 12.51 -5.94 6.52
N SER A 209 13.71 -6.49 6.72
CA SER A 209 14.67 -6.86 5.67
C SER A 209 15.47 -8.11 6.11
N CYS A 210 16.46 -8.53 5.31
CA CYS A 210 17.38 -9.58 5.73
C CYS A 210 18.36 -9.12 6.83
N GLU A 211 18.39 -7.82 7.13
CA GLU A 211 19.46 -7.19 7.92
C GLU A 211 18.90 -6.38 9.10
N GLN A 212 17.59 -6.06 9.10
CA GLN A 212 17.00 -5.11 10.05
C GLN A 212 15.71 -5.66 10.70
N ILE A 213 15.59 -5.41 12.01
CA ILE A 213 14.44 -5.72 12.85
C ILE A 213 13.84 -4.42 13.38
N ILE A 214 12.52 -4.41 13.56
CA ILE A 214 11.79 -3.36 14.26
C ILE A 214 11.04 -3.98 15.45
N THR A 215 10.72 -3.16 16.44
CA THR A 215 9.92 -3.52 17.63
C THR A 215 8.86 -2.45 17.91
N ILE A 216 8.12 -2.62 19.00
CA ILE A 216 7.40 -1.50 19.65
C ILE A 216 8.41 -0.35 19.84
N GLY A 217 8.01 0.87 19.52
CA GLY A 217 8.94 2.02 19.47
C GLY A 217 9.16 2.55 18.06
N PHE A 218 9.12 1.66 17.07
CA PHE A 218 9.52 1.99 15.72
C PHE A 218 8.64 3.05 15.06
N HIS A 219 9.28 4.01 14.40
CA HIS A 219 8.60 4.96 13.54
C HIS A 219 9.36 5.24 12.26
N ILE A 220 8.61 5.60 11.23
CA ILE A 220 9.17 6.07 9.96
C ILE A 220 9.24 7.58 10.03
N ASP A 221 10.38 8.13 9.62
CA ASP A 221 10.52 9.56 9.39
C ASP A 221 10.11 9.92 7.96
N PHE A 222 8.93 10.53 7.84
CA PHE A 222 8.34 11.03 6.60
C PHE A 222 8.67 12.48 6.30
N THR A 223 9.44 13.17 7.16
CA THR A 223 9.71 14.60 7.04
C THR A 223 10.15 14.97 5.63
N GLU A 224 10.88 14.11 4.94
CA GLU A 224 11.36 14.36 3.59
C GLU A 224 10.27 14.41 2.49
N ILE A 225 9.13 13.75 2.70
CA ILE A 225 8.07 13.59 1.69
C ILE A 225 6.73 14.14 2.14
N THR A 226 6.62 14.75 3.31
CA THR A 226 5.37 15.38 3.78
C THR A 226 5.65 16.54 4.71
N ASP A 227 4.70 17.48 4.76
CA ASP A 227 4.69 18.61 5.70
C ASP A 227 3.80 18.32 6.91
N ILE A 228 3.22 17.13 6.96
CA ILE A 228 2.41 16.67 8.08
C ILE A 228 3.35 16.04 9.10
N ASP A 229 3.07 16.26 10.37
CA ASP A 229 3.82 15.64 11.46
C ASP A 229 3.77 14.11 11.38
N ASN A 230 4.89 13.46 11.70
CA ASN A 230 5.03 12.00 11.60
C ASN A 230 3.96 11.25 12.42
N GLU A 231 3.56 11.79 13.58
CA GLU A 231 2.55 11.19 14.45
C GLU A 231 1.17 11.15 13.76
N ARG A 232 0.76 12.26 13.14
CA ARG A 232 -0.50 12.34 12.39
C ARG A 232 -0.47 11.50 11.13
N VAL A 233 0.65 11.44 10.40
CA VAL A 233 0.81 10.53 9.26
C VAL A 233 0.65 9.08 9.75
N GLN A 234 1.30 8.68 10.84
CA GLN A 234 1.16 7.34 11.40
C GLN A 234 -0.29 7.03 11.81
N LYS A 235 -0.98 7.99 12.44
CA LYS A 235 -2.41 7.89 12.78
C LYS A 235 -3.29 7.71 11.55
N MET A 236 -2.95 8.21 10.36
CA MET A 236 -3.75 7.95 9.14
C MET A 236 -3.77 6.47 8.75
N PHE A 237 -2.76 5.70 9.13
CA PHE A 237 -2.57 4.30 8.73
C PHE A 237 -2.56 3.34 9.93
N HIS A 238 -3.09 3.79 11.06
CA HIS A 238 -3.23 3.03 12.30
C HIS A 238 -3.99 1.72 12.11
N GLY A 239 -3.75 0.74 12.99
CA GLY A 239 -4.40 -0.57 12.99
C GLY A 239 -3.94 -1.52 11.88
N GLY A 240 -3.22 -1.02 10.87
CA GLY A 240 -2.75 -1.83 9.75
C GLY A 240 -1.71 -2.89 10.12
N ILE A 241 -0.86 -2.64 11.12
CA ILE A 241 0.08 -3.64 11.65
C ILE A 241 -0.64 -4.58 12.62
N GLN A 242 -1.50 -4.05 13.50
CA GLN A 242 -2.26 -4.86 14.45
C GLN A 242 -3.11 -5.93 13.74
N LYS A 243 -3.83 -5.57 12.67
CA LYS A 243 -4.55 -6.54 11.83
C LYS A 243 -3.63 -7.61 11.23
N MET A 244 -2.42 -7.25 10.80
CA MET A 244 -1.45 -8.23 10.30
C MET A 244 -0.93 -9.13 11.43
N LEU A 245 -0.77 -8.62 12.65
CA LEU A 245 -0.36 -9.44 13.79
C LEU A 245 -1.47 -10.43 14.18
N ASP A 246 -2.70 -9.96 14.29
CA ASP A 246 -3.84 -10.75 14.77
C ASP A 246 -4.37 -11.72 13.73
N GLU A 247 -4.56 -11.27 12.49
CA GLU A 247 -5.21 -12.05 11.43
C GLU A 247 -4.21 -12.82 10.55
N VAL A 248 -2.90 -12.54 10.66
CA VAL A 248 -1.87 -13.19 9.83
C VAL A 248 -0.78 -13.83 10.70
N ALA A 249 -0.07 -13.06 11.53
CA ALA A 249 1.08 -13.57 12.29
C ALA A 249 0.69 -14.65 13.29
N LYS A 250 -0.38 -14.41 14.07
CA LYS A 250 -0.88 -15.38 15.05
C LYS A 250 -1.36 -16.69 14.40
N PRO A 251 -2.21 -16.67 13.36
CA PRO A 251 -2.53 -17.90 12.61
C PRO A 251 -1.31 -18.62 12.02
N LEU A 252 -0.32 -17.90 11.51
CA LEU A 252 0.92 -18.52 11.01
C LEU A 252 1.71 -19.20 12.13
N PHE A 253 1.75 -18.61 13.32
CA PHE A 253 2.40 -19.18 14.50
C PHE A 253 1.71 -20.49 14.93
N ASP A 254 0.38 -20.48 14.97
CA ASP A 254 -0.43 -21.66 15.35
C ASP A 254 -0.34 -22.77 14.30
N LEU A 255 -0.37 -22.42 13.01
CA LEU A 255 -0.37 -23.39 11.91
C LEU A 255 1.02 -23.97 11.61
N ARG A 256 2.09 -23.21 11.85
CA ARG A 256 3.48 -23.55 11.49
C ARG A 256 3.57 -24.06 10.05
N PRO A 257 3.26 -23.23 9.05
CA PRO A 257 3.27 -23.67 7.67
C PRO A 257 4.69 -24.08 7.24
N SER A 258 4.79 -25.17 6.49
CA SER A 258 6.05 -25.56 5.86
C SER A 258 6.43 -24.54 4.78
N SER A 259 7.69 -24.58 4.33
CA SER A 259 8.13 -23.73 3.22
C SER A 259 7.33 -24.00 1.94
N MET A 260 6.91 -25.26 1.73
CA MET A 260 6.05 -25.65 0.62
C MET A 260 4.65 -25.03 0.73
N GLU A 261 4.04 -25.07 1.92
CA GLU A 261 2.74 -24.42 2.16
C GLU A 261 2.82 -22.90 2.03
N MET A 262 3.93 -22.29 2.46
CA MET A 262 4.18 -20.86 2.24
C MET A 262 4.30 -20.51 0.76
N ALA A 263 5.02 -21.31 -0.02
CA ALA A 263 5.12 -21.13 -1.46
C ALA A 263 3.76 -21.24 -2.14
N TYR A 264 2.97 -22.25 -1.77
CA TYR A 264 1.59 -22.42 -2.24
C TYR A 264 0.72 -21.18 -1.93
N MET A 265 0.70 -20.73 -0.67
CA MET A 265 -0.07 -19.57 -0.25
C MET A 265 0.35 -18.28 -0.96
N LEU A 266 1.66 -18.06 -1.15
CA LEU A 266 2.19 -16.91 -1.87
C LEU A 266 1.81 -16.93 -3.35
N THR A 267 1.88 -18.09 -4.01
CA THR A 267 1.47 -18.25 -5.41
C THR A 267 -0.03 -18.02 -5.57
N GLN A 268 -0.87 -18.67 -4.74
CA GLN A 268 -2.33 -18.52 -4.76
C GLN A 268 -2.74 -17.05 -4.61
N MET A 269 -2.20 -16.38 -3.59
CA MET A 269 -2.46 -14.98 -3.30
C MET A 269 -2.06 -14.06 -4.46
N SER A 270 -0.94 -14.35 -5.11
CA SER A 270 -0.42 -13.55 -6.23
C SER A 270 -1.35 -13.56 -7.43
N TRP A 271 -1.81 -14.75 -7.84
CA TRP A 271 -2.72 -14.89 -8.98
C TRP A 271 -4.11 -14.33 -8.69
N GLN A 272 -4.62 -14.49 -7.46
CA GLN A 272 -5.89 -13.88 -7.05
C GLN A 272 -5.87 -12.35 -7.18
N VAL A 273 -4.80 -11.69 -6.71
CA VAL A 273 -4.70 -10.23 -6.77
C VAL A 273 -4.43 -9.72 -8.17
N ALA A 274 -3.60 -10.40 -8.95
CA ALA A 274 -3.37 -10.04 -10.34
C ALA A 274 -4.63 -10.24 -11.20
N GLY A 275 -5.31 -11.38 -11.07
CA GLY A 275 -6.55 -11.71 -11.77
C GLY A 275 -7.64 -10.69 -11.50
N LYS A 276 -7.87 -10.31 -10.23
CA LYS A 276 -8.84 -9.27 -9.87
C LYS A 276 -8.55 -7.91 -10.52
N LYS A 277 -7.28 -7.58 -10.74
CA LYS A 277 -6.85 -6.28 -11.30
C LYS A 277 -6.84 -6.25 -12.82
N MET A 278 -6.38 -7.32 -13.47
CA MET A 278 -6.11 -7.35 -14.90
C MET A 278 -7.23 -7.99 -15.73
N GLN A 279 -7.99 -8.91 -15.13
CA GLN A 279 -9.07 -9.67 -15.80
C GLN A 279 -8.57 -10.45 -17.04
N GLY A 280 -9.51 -11.05 -17.79
CA GLY A 280 -9.24 -11.77 -19.04
C GLY A 280 -8.25 -12.92 -18.88
N LYS A 281 -7.30 -13.03 -19.82
CA LYS A 281 -6.26 -14.08 -19.89
C LYS A 281 -5.54 -14.34 -18.55
N VAL A 282 -5.32 -13.31 -17.74
CA VAL A 282 -4.63 -13.46 -16.44
C VAL A 282 -5.47 -14.25 -15.44
N VAL A 283 -6.80 -14.10 -15.49
CA VAL A 283 -7.72 -14.88 -14.65
C VAL A 283 -7.72 -16.33 -15.09
N GLU A 284 -7.82 -16.59 -16.40
CA GLU A 284 -7.81 -17.96 -16.96
C GLU A 284 -6.51 -18.71 -16.61
N ILE A 285 -5.35 -18.05 -16.76
CA ILE A 285 -4.07 -18.63 -16.33
C ILE A 285 -4.07 -18.82 -14.82
N GLY A 286 -4.54 -17.83 -14.06
CA GLY A 286 -4.58 -17.88 -12.60
C GLY A 286 -5.40 -19.05 -12.07
N GLU A 287 -6.58 -19.30 -12.60
CA GLU A 287 -7.46 -20.43 -12.21
C GLU A 287 -6.77 -21.77 -12.49
N ARG A 288 -6.18 -21.95 -13.68
CA ARG A 288 -5.41 -23.15 -14.02
C ARG A 288 -4.23 -23.36 -13.07
N VAL A 289 -3.50 -22.29 -12.73
CA VAL A 289 -2.39 -22.37 -11.77
C VAL A 289 -2.90 -22.77 -10.39
N CYS A 290 -4.03 -22.22 -9.93
CA CYS A 290 -4.58 -22.57 -8.62
C CYS A 290 -4.91 -24.07 -8.52
N ASP A 291 -5.54 -24.63 -9.56
CA ASP A 291 -5.88 -26.05 -9.63
C ASP A 291 -4.63 -26.94 -9.68
N GLU A 292 -3.65 -26.58 -10.52
CA GLU A 292 -2.39 -27.33 -10.63
C GLU A 292 -1.61 -27.31 -9.31
N MET A 293 -1.48 -26.14 -8.69
CA MET A 293 -0.80 -25.96 -7.42
C MET A 293 -1.47 -26.75 -6.29
N ALA A 294 -2.80 -26.85 -6.29
CA ALA A 294 -3.53 -27.65 -5.32
C ALA A 294 -3.25 -29.15 -5.50
N ASN A 295 -3.13 -29.64 -6.74
CA ASN A 295 -2.75 -31.03 -7.03
C ASN A 295 -1.31 -31.34 -6.60
N HIS A 296 -0.37 -30.42 -6.83
CA HIS A 296 1.01 -30.58 -6.35
C HIS A 296 1.07 -30.60 -4.81
N LEU A 297 0.30 -29.73 -4.14
CA LEU A 297 0.24 -29.71 -2.68
C LEU A 297 -0.41 -31.00 -2.12
N HIS A 298 -1.47 -31.50 -2.76
CA HIS A 298 -2.08 -32.79 -2.41
C HIS A 298 -1.05 -33.92 -2.48
N THR A 299 -0.31 -33.99 -3.59
CA THR A 299 0.73 -35.01 -3.81
C THR A 299 1.81 -34.93 -2.71
N TYR A 300 2.26 -33.72 -2.38
CA TYR A 300 3.21 -33.47 -1.30
C TYR A 300 2.68 -33.94 0.06
N TYR A 301 1.42 -33.66 0.40
CA TYR A 301 0.84 -34.11 1.67
C TYR A 301 0.76 -35.63 1.79
N LEU A 302 0.41 -36.32 0.71
CA LEU A 302 0.33 -37.78 0.72
C LEU A 302 1.72 -38.43 0.79
N GLN A 303 2.68 -37.93 0.01
CA GLN A 303 3.98 -38.58 -0.17
C GLN A 303 5.01 -38.17 0.90
N ASN A 304 5.04 -36.90 1.29
CA ASN A 304 6.11 -36.37 2.16
C ASN A 304 5.67 -36.17 3.61
N GLU A 305 4.43 -35.70 3.84
CA GLU A 305 3.94 -35.46 5.21
C GLU A 305 3.07 -36.61 5.75
N GLN A 306 2.72 -37.59 4.91
CA GLN A 306 1.83 -38.72 5.24
C GLN A 306 0.50 -38.27 5.87
N ARG A 307 -0.04 -37.14 5.41
CA ARG A 307 -1.29 -36.57 5.90
C ARG A 307 -2.46 -37.04 5.04
N SER A 308 -3.29 -37.93 5.57
CA SER A 308 -4.51 -38.39 4.89
C SER A 308 -5.67 -37.40 5.03
N ASN A 309 -5.71 -36.59 6.10
CA ASN A 309 -6.77 -35.61 6.35
C ASN A 309 -6.22 -34.20 6.57
N TYR A 310 -5.91 -33.51 5.47
CA TYR A 310 -5.37 -32.14 5.49
C TYR A 310 -6.40 -31.06 5.10
N ALA A 311 -7.64 -31.43 4.77
CA ALA A 311 -8.64 -30.48 4.28
C ALA A 311 -8.89 -29.32 5.26
N ALA A 312 -9.07 -29.62 6.55
CA ALA A 312 -9.24 -28.60 7.59
C ALA A 312 -8.01 -27.68 7.72
N ARG A 313 -6.80 -28.21 7.47
CA ARG A 313 -5.56 -27.42 7.47
C ARG A 313 -5.52 -26.49 6.26
N LEU A 314 -5.87 -26.98 5.08
CA LEU A 314 -5.90 -26.17 3.85
C LEU A 314 -6.89 -25.01 3.99
N VAL A 315 -8.08 -25.24 4.56
CA VAL A 315 -9.04 -24.16 4.85
C VAL A 315 -8.42 -23.10 5.76
N LYS A 316 -7.71 -23.50 6.83
CA LYS A 316 -7.04 -22.55 7.72
C LYS A 316 -5.92 -21.77 7.01
N LEU A 317 -5.12 -22.41 6.16
CA LEU A 317 -4.11 -21.73 5.35
C LEU A 317 -4.73 -20.71 4.39
N MET A 318 -5.83 -21.08 3.74
CA MET A 318 -6.55 -20.17 2.84
C MET A 318 -7.21 -19.01 3.59
N ASN A 319 -7.66 -19.20 4.83
CA ASN A 319 -8.13 -18.10 5.66
C ASN A 319 -7.02 -17.05 5.90
N VAL A 320 -5.77 -17.47 6.09
CA VAL A 320 -4.62 -16.55 6.19
C VAL A 320 -4.42 -15.78 4.88
N VAL A 321 -4.45 -16.46 3.74
CA VAL A 321 -4.35 -15.82 2.41
C VAL A 321 -5.46 -14.78 2.22
N ASN A 322 -6.70 -15.12 2.57
CA ASN A 322 -7.84 -14.22 2.47
C ASN A 322 -7.73 -13.01 3.39
N ALA A 323 -7.22 -13.19 4.62
CA ALA A 323 -6.96 -12.08 5.54
C ALA A 323 -5.92 -11.10 4.97
N VAL A 324 -4.81 -11.62 4.43
CA VAL A 324 -3.79 -10.77 3.77
C VAL A 324 -4.39 -9.99 2.60
N ASN A 325 -5.18 -10.66 1.75
CA ASN A 325 -5.86 -10.01 0.61
C ASN A 325 -6.82 -8.90 1.08
N LYS A 326 -7.64 -9.17 2.09
CA LYS A 326 -8.57 -8.19 2.67
C LYS A 326 -7.83 -6.97 3.21
N ILE A 327 -6.80 -7.18 4.03
CA ILE A 327 -5.97 -6.10 4.58
C ILE A 327 -5.28 -5.31 3.46
N HIS A 328 -4.85 -5.97 2.38
CA HIS A 328 -4.26 -5.29 1.23
C HIS A 328 -5.27 -4.37 0.52
N MET A 329 -6.51 -4.84 0.32
CA MET A 329 -7.56 -4.07 -0.36
C MET A 329 -8.00 -2.85 0.47
N GLU A 330 -8.28 -3.03 1.76
CA GLU A 330 -8.64 -1.92 2.67
C GLU A 330 -7.58 -0.82 2.67
N LYS A 331 -6.29 -1.20 2.69
CA LYS A 331 -5.21 -0.21 2.71
C LYS A 331 -5.05 0.53 1.38
N ARG A 332 -5.44 -0.06 0.24
CA ARG A 332 -5.43 0.66 -1.04
C ARG A 332 -6.38 1.84 -1.04
N GLU A 333 -7.53 1.71 -0.39
CA GLU A 333 -8.50 2.81 -0.27
C GLU A 333 -7.92 3.99 0.52
N VAL A 334 -7.22 3.71 1.64
CA VAL A 334 -6.55 4.74 2.44
C VAL A 334 -5.45 5.44 1.65
N LEU A 335 -4.69 4.70 0.83
CA LEU A 335 -3.61 5.28 0.01
C LEU A 335 -4.15 6.13 -1.13
N GLU A 336 -5.25 5.73 -1.77
CA GLU A 336 -5.94 6.58 -2.74
C GLU A 336 -6.44 7.88 -2.10
N LEU A 337 -6.96 7.83 -0.87
CA LEU A 337 -7.32 9.04 -0.13
C LEU A 337 -6.09 9.93 0.14
N ALA A 338 -5.00 9.35 0.65
CA ALA A 338 -3.75 10.08 0.89
C ALA A 338 -3.21 10.75 -0.40
N ARG A 339 -3.37 10.08 -1.55
CA ARG A 339 -3.04 10.62 -2.88
C ARG A 339 -3.95 11.78 -3.28
N ILE A 340 -5.26 11.65 -3.08
CA ILE A 340 -6.26 12.69 -3.40
C ILE A 340 -6.00 13.95 -2.57
N PHE A 341 -5.62 13.79 -1.30
CA PHE A 341 -5.34 14.89 -0.38
C PHE A 341 -3.89 15.41 -0.44
N ASP A 342 -3.06 14.92 -1.38
CA ASP A 342 -1.65 15.31 -1.56
C ASP A 342 -0.85 15.25 -0.24
N VAL A 343 -1.13 14.21 0.57
CA VAL A 343 -0.47 13.97 1.88
C VAL A 343 1.04 13.85 1.68
N PHE A 344 1.47 13.26 0.57
CA PHE A 344 2.89 13.06 0.24
C PHE A 344 3.31 13.94 -0.95
N LYS A 345 4.30 14.80 -0.72
CA LYS A 345 4.83 15.81 -1.64
C LYS A 345 6.07 15.28 -2.37
N PHE A 346 5.85 14.39 -3.34
CA PHE A 346 6.92 13.90 -4.21
C PHE A 346 6.49 13.95 -5.68
N SER A 347 7.44 14.12 -6.58
CA SER A 347 7.22 14.06 -8.03
C SER A 347 8.07 12.94 -8.60
N SER A 348 7.46 12.05 -9.36
CA SER A 348 8.19 11.08 -10.17
C SER A 348 8.24 11.55 -11.61
N SER A 349 9.41 11.42 -12.23
CA SER A 349 9.66 11.84 -13.62
C SER A 349 8.86 11.02 -14.65
N ARG A 350 8.29 9.87 -14.28
CA ARG A 350 7.36 9.07 -15.12
C ARG A 350 6.27 8.38 -14.28
N SER A 351 5.15 8.03 -14.91
CA SER A 351 3.92 7.45 -14.31
C SER A 351 4.09 6.15 -13.51
N ILE A 352 5.31 5.65 -13.40
CA ILE A 352 5.68 4.44 -12.67
C ILE A 352 5.28 4.56 -11.20
N PHE A 353 5.39 5.76 -10.60
CA PHE A 353 5.11 5.98 -9.18
C PHE A 353 3.76 6.61 -8.86
N LYS A 354 3.02 7.12 -9.85
CA LYS A 354 1.66 7.64 -9.61
C LYS A 354 0.63 6.52 -9.32
N GLN A 355 1.03 5.25 -9.52
CA GLN A 355 0.28 4.03 -9.17
C GLN A 355 1.07 3.07 -8.24
N ASN A 356 2.41 3.13 -8.23
CA ASN A 356 3.23 2.26 -7.37
C ASN A 356 3.60 2.90 -6.03
N PHE A 357 3.63 4.22 -5.89
CA PHE A 357 3.85 4.83 -4.57
C PHE A 357 2.66 4.60 -3.63
N ASP A 358 1.45 4.58 -4.20
CA ASP A 358 0.24 4.07 -3.53
C ASP A 358 0.38 2.62 -3.08
N ASN A 359 1.44 1.92 -3.53
CA ASN A 359 1.77 0.58 -3.09
C ASN A 359 3.08 0.47 -2.28
N ILE A 360 3.68 1.58 -1.84
CA ILE A 360 5.00 1.60 -1.20
C ILE A 360 4.92 2.05 0.27
N ILE A 361 3.96 2.89 0.63
CA ILE A 361 3.79 3.38 2.01
C ILE A 361 3.00 2.37 2.83
N PHE A 362 3.65 1.30 3.27
CA PHE A 362 2.93 0.17 3.87
C PHE A 362 3.55 -0.43 5.12
N LEU A 363 4.56 0.24 5.68
CA LEU A 363 5.10 -0.05 7.01
C LEU A 363 4.65 0.99 8.04
N MET A 364 3.43 1.54 7.92
CA MET A 364 2.98 2.58 8.84
C MET A 364 2.33 2.02 10.11
N SER A 365 3.02 2.34 11.22
CA SER A 365 2.71 2.24 12.64
C SER A 365 2.72 0.87 13.33
N PRO A 366 3.75 0.55 14.14
CA PRO A 366 3.71 -0.47 15.19
C PRO A 366 3.28 0.07 16.56
N HIS A 367 2.71 1.28 16.63
CA HIS A 367 2.31 1.88 17.90
C HIS A 367 0.81 1.84 18.17
N LEU A 368 0.52 1.33 19.38
CA LEU A 368 -0.56 1.74 20.26
C LEU A 368 -0.29 3.14 20.80
#